data_AF-A0A093YS49-F1
#
_entry.id   AF-A0A093YS49-F1
#
_cell.length_a   1.000
_cell.length_b   1.000
_cell.length_c   1.000
_cell.angle_alpha   90.00
_cell.angle_beta   90.00
_cell.angle_gamma   90.00
#
_symmetry.space_group_name_H-M   'P 1'
#
loop_
_entity.id
_entity.type
_entity.pdbx_description
1 polymer ?
#
loop_
_entity_poly.entity_id
_entity_poly.type
_entity_poly.pdbx_seq_one_letter_code
_entity_poly.pdbx_strand_id
1 'polypeptide(L)'
;MNENKNKDKSTRRDFLTTVTATVGAVGVGAAVFPIINHMNPDSSVKALASIEVDISGVNEGQEITVLWRGKPVFIKRRTKEDILKAKETKMADLKDPQEDKARVIKEEWLVVIGVCTHLGCVPAGGQGDYSGWFCPCHGSHYDTSGRIRKG
;
A
#
# COMPACT_ATOMS: atom_id res chain seq x y z
N MET A 1 12.48 -5.46 -66.28
CA MET A 1 12.48 -6.51 -65.24
C MET A 1 13.87 -7.11 -65.20
N ASN A 2 14.60 -6.96 -64.10
CA ASN A 2 15.51 -7.98 -63.58
C ASN A 2 16.00 -7.52 -62.22
N GLU A 3 15.27 -8.02 -61.22
CA GLU A 3 15.62 -7.99 -59.81
C GLU A 3 17.02 -8.58 -59.62
N ASN A 4 18.02 -7.74 -59.35
CA ASN A 4 19.24 -8.22 -58.74
C ASN A 4 19.18 -7.90 -57.25
N LYS A 5 18.57 -8.83 -56.50
CA LYS A 5 18.65 -8.93 -55.04
C LYS A 5 20.12 -9.03 -54.65
N ASN A 6 20.73 -7.90 -54.28
CA ASN A 6 22.07 -7.88 -53.71
C ASN A 6 21.97 -8.50 -52.31
N LYS A 7 22.27 -9.79 -52.21
CA LYS A 7 22.34 -10.52 -50.94
C LYS A 7 23.45 -9.89 -50.10
N ASP A 8 23.03 -9.26 -49.03
CA ASP A 8 23.84 -8.75 -47.93
C ASP A 8 24.97 -9.74 -47.58
N LYS A 9 26.23 -9.34 -47.80
CA LYS A 9 27.41 -10.14 -47.44
C LYS A 9 27.98 -9.60 -46.14
N SER A 10 27.45 -10.05 -45.00
CA SER A 10 28.05 -9.71 -43.71
C SER A 10 29.53 -10.09 -43.72
N THR A 11 30.42 -9.13 -43.47
CA THR A 11 31.86 -9.41 -43.44
C THR A 11 32.23 -10.15 -42.15
N ARG A 12 33.32 -10.94 -42.14
CA ARG A 12 33.83 -11.59 -40.91
C ARG A 12 34.01 -10.59 -39.75
N ARG A 13 34.39 -9.35 -40.07
CA ARG A 13 34.50 -8.24 -39.11
C ARG A 13 33.13 -7.89 -38.52
N ASP A 14 32.11 -7.69 -39.35
CA ASP A 14 30.77 -7.33 -38.89
C ASP A 14 30.16 -8.44 -38.02
N PHE A 15 30.39 -9.70 -38.40
CA PHE A 15 30.00 -10.85 -37.58
C PHE A 15 30.68 -10.81 -36.21
N LEU A 16 32.01 -10.68 -36.16
CA LEU A 16 32.74 -10.64 -34.89
C LEU A 16 32.33 -9.44 -34.03
N THR A 17 32.19 -8.24 -34.62
CA THR A 17 31.75 -7.04 -33.90
C THR A 17 30.33 -7.20 -33.34
N THR A 18 29.40 -7.74 -34.13
CA THR A 18 28.01 -7.95 -33.70
C THR A 18 27.94 -8.97 -32.57
N VAL A 19 28.66 -10.08 -32.69
CA VAL A 19 28.70 -11.12 -31.65
C VAL A 19 29.32 -10.55 -30.37
N THR A 20 30.46 -9.87 -30.46
CA THR A 20 31.13 -9.29 -29.28
C THR A 20 30.26 -8.22 -28.61
N ALA A 21 29.63 -7.33 -29.38
CA ALA A 21 28.74 -6.30 -28.84
C ALA A 21 27.51 -6.93 -28.17
N THR A 22 26.91 -7.96 -28.78
CA THR A 22 25.75 -8.67 -28.22
C THR A 22 26.12 -9.37 -26.91
N VAL A 23 27.20 -10.15 -26.90
CA VAL A 23 27.68 -10.84 -25.69
C VAL A 23 28.08 -9.84 -24.61
N GLY A 24 28.74 -8.74 -24.98
CA GLY A 24 29.08 -7.66 -24.05
C GLY A 24 27.85 -7.02 -23.41
N ALA A 25 26.83 -6.68 -24.20
CA ALA A 25 25.58 -6.12 -23.71
C ALA A 25 24.83 -7.08 -22.77
N VAL A 26 24.73 -8.36 -23.13
CA VAL A 26 24.13 -9.39 -22.28
C VAL A 26 24.92 -9.58 -20.99
N GLY A 27 26.25 -9.60 -21.06
CA GLY A 27 27.12 -9.74 -19.89
C GLY A 27 26.97 -8.58 -18.91
N VAL A 28 26.92 -7.34 -19.40
CA VAL A 28 26.63 -6.16 -18.56
C VAL A 28 25.25 -6.26 -17.92
N GLY A 29 24.22 -6.63 -18.70
CA GLY A 29 22.87 -6.84 -18.17
C GLY A 29 22.83 -7.90 -17.06
N ALA A 30 23.50 -9.04 -17.28
CA ALA A 30 23.58 -10.14 -16.31
C ALA A 30 24.35 -9.77 -15.04
N ALA A 31 25.32 -8.85 -15.12
CA ALA A 31 26.06 -8.37 -13.95
C ALA A 31 25.28 -7.30 -13.15
N VAL A 32 24.57 -6.40 -13.84
CA VAL A 32 23.82 -5.30 -13.19
C VAL A 32 22.50 -5.80 -12.57
N PHE A 33 21.81 -6.72 -13.24
CA PHE A 33 20.52 -7.24 -12.77
C PHE A 33 20.52 -7.76 -11.32
N PRO A 34 21.44 -8.63 -10.87
CA PRO A 34 21.42 -9.12 -9.49
C PRO A 34 21.66 -8.00 -8.46
N ILE A 35 22.43 -6.96 -8.80
CA ILE A 35 22.66 -5.81 -7.91
C ILE A 35 21.35 -5.04 -7.70
N ILE A 36 20.63 -4.76 -8.78
CA ILE A 36 19.31 -4.10 -8.69
C ILE A 36 18.32 -5.01 -7.96
N ASN A 37 18.29 -6.30 -8.29
CA ASN A 37 17.39 -7.25 -7.67
C ASN A 37 17.68 -7.45 -6.17
N HIS A 38 18.92 -7.26 -5.72
CA HIS A 38 19.29 -7.32 -4.31
C HIS A 38 18.71 -6.16 -3.48
N MET A 39 18.32 -5.06 -4.13
CA MET A 39 17.65 -3.94 -3.45
C MET A 39 16.16 -4.22 -3.18
N ASN A 40 15.59 -5.31 -3.71
CA ASN A 40 14.22 -5.72 -3.43
C ASN A 40 14.09 -6.32 -2.02
N PRO A 41 12.86 -6.37 -1.45
CA PRO A 41 12.62 -7.01 -0.16
C PRO A 41 13.09 -8.45 -0.12
N ASP A 42 13.80 -8.81 0.95
CA ASP A 42 14.31 -10.15 1.20
C ASP A 42 13.16 -11.13 1.55
N SER A 43 13.51 -12.41 1.73
CA SER A 43 12.54 -13.45 2.08
C SER A 43 11.93 -13.24 3.48
N SER A 44 12.68 -12.67 4.42
CA SER A 44 12.20 -12.43 5.79
C SER A 44 11.11 -11.36 5.82
N VAL A 45 11.26 -10.28 5.05
CA VAL A 45 10.23 -9.24 4.87
C VAL A 45 9.02 -9.80 4.11
N LYS A 46 9.22 -10.67 3.12
CA LYS A 46 8.11 -11.32 2.40
C LYS A 46 7.34 -12.31 3.26
N ALA A 47 7.99 -12.98 4.21
CA ALA A 47 7.33 -13.89 5.14
C ALA A 47 6.34 -13.16 6.07
N LEU A 48 6.55 -11.87 6.34
CA LEU A 48 5.62 -11.00 7.08
C LEU A 48 4.42 -10.52 6.24
N ALA A 49 4.07 -11.22 5.16
CA ALA A 49 2.95 -10.87 4.28
C ALA A 49 1.61 -10.90 5.01
N SER A 50 1.43 -11.81 5.96
CA SER A 50 0.25 -11.94 6.80
C SER A 50 0.65 -12.14 8.25
N ILE A 51 -0.18 -11.65 9.17
CA ILE A 51 -0.06 -11.91 10.61
C ILE A 51 -1.43 -12.32 11.13
N GLU A 52 -1.44 -13.14 12.17
CA GLU A 52 -2.63 -13.45 12.94
C GLU A 52 -2.58 -12.66 14.25
N VAL A 53 -3.71 -12.05 14.61
CA VAL A 53 -3.83 -11.22 15.81
C VAL A 53 -4.96 -11.80 16.64
N ASP A 54 -4.66 -12.14 17.89
CA ASP A 54 -5.70 -12.53 18.85
C ASP A 54 -6.49 -11.28 19.28
N ILE A 55 -7.80 -11.32 19.04
CA ILE A 55 -8.74 -10.24 19.34
C ILE A 55 -9.63 -10.57 20.54
N SER A 56 -9.44 -11.73 21.18
CA SER A 56 -10.28 -12.20 22.29
C SER A 56 -10.31 -11.24 23.48
N GLY A 57 -9.18 -10.56 23.75
CA GLY A 57 -9.03 -9.61 24.85
C GLY A 57 -9.47 -8.17 24.55
N VAL A 58 -9.95 -7.87 23.34
CA VAL A 58 -10.34 -6.49 22.96
C VAL A 58 -11.79 -6.23 23.37
N ASN A 59 -11.98 -5.31 24.32
CA ASN A 59 -13.30 -4.92 24.81
C ASN A 59 -14.00 -3.95 23.85
N GLU A 60 -15.33 -3.81 23.96
CA GLU A 60 -16.08 -2.84 23.16
C GLU A 60 -15.58 -1.40 23.42
N GLY A 61 -15.38 -0.63 22.36
CA GLY A 61 -14.77 0.70 22.38
C GLY A 61 -13.24 0.72 22.46
N GLN A 62 -12.61 -0.42 22.74
CA GLN A 62 -11.15 -0.52 22.83
C GLN A 62 -10.52 -0.63 21.43
N GLU A 63 -9.35 -0.01 21.31
CA GLU A 63 -8.49 -0.08 20.14
C GLU A 63 -7.14 -0.69 20.53
N ILE A 64 -6.62 -1.57 19.68
CA ILE A 64 -5.24 -2.04 19.75
C ILE A 64 -4.52 -1.64 18.47
N THR A 65 -3.23 -1.35 18.59
CA THR A 65 -2.35 -1.09 17.46
C THR A 65 -1.35 -2.22 17.33
N VAL A 66 -1.29 -2.83 16.14
CA VAL A 66 -0.31 -3.86 15.80
C VAL A 66 0.54 -3.38 14.64
N LEU A 67 1.77 -3.90 14.52
CA LEU A 67 2.63 -3.63 13.38
C LEU A 67 2.47 -4.71 12.31
N TRP A 68 2.08 -4.30 11.10
CA TRP A 68 2.05 -5.16 9.92
C TRP A 68 2.83 -4.51 8.79
N ARG A 69 3.85 -5.21 8.27
CA ARG A 69 4.75 -4.71 7.22
C ARG A 69 5.36 -3.33 7.55
N GLY A 70 5.74 -3.12 8.81
CA GLY A 70 6.29 -1.86 9.30
C GLY A 70 5.28 -0.70 9.40
N LYS A 71 3.99 -0.96 9.15
CA LYS A 71 2.91 0.03 9.26
C LYS A 71 2.05 -0.29 10.48
N PRO A 72 1.63 0.73 11.25
CA PRO A 72 0.63 0.52 12.29
C PRO A 72 -0.71 0.14 11.65
N VAL A 73 -1.37 -0.85 12.22
CA VAL A 73 -2.75 -1.23 11.90
C VAL A 73 -3.57 -1.07 13.16
N PHE A 74 -4.61 -0.25 13.07
CA PHE A 74 -5.57 -0.05 14.14
C PHE A 74 -6.66 -1.08 14.03
N ILE A 75 -6.88 -1.82 15.10
CA ILE A 75 -7.95 -2.80 15.25
C ILE A 75 -8.84 -2.30 16.38
N LYS A 76 -10.01 -1.77 16.01
CA LYS A 76 -10.97 -1.23 16.96
C LYS A 76 -12.22 -2.09 16.99
N ARG A 77 -12.61 -2.51 18.20
CA ARG A 77 -13.92 -3.10 18.44
C ARG A 77 -14.91 -1.97 18.69
N ARG A 78 -15.69 -1.64 17.66
CA ARG A 78 -16.56 -0.45 17.64
C ARG A 78 -17.76 -0.63 18.57
N THR A 79 -18.16 0.48 19.20
CA THR A 79 -19.44 0.54 19.92
C THR A 79 -20.60 0.59 18.92
N LYS A 80 -21.81 0.28 19.39
CA LYS A 80 -23.03 0.50 18.58
C LYS A 80 -23.16 1.96 18.11
N GLU A 81 -22.78 2.91 18.95
CA GLU A 81 -22.80 4.34 18.61
C GLU A 81 -21.82 4.69 17.49
N ASP A 82 -20.59 4.15 17.54
CA ASP A 82 -19.58 4.35 16.50
C ASP A 82 -20.07 3.85 15.13
N ILE A 83 -20.73 2.69 15.12
CA ILE A 83 -21.29 2.06 13.92
C ILE A 83 -22.45 2.90 13.35
N LEU A 84 -23.36 3.36 14.21
CA LEU A 84 -24.48 4.22 13.80
C LEU A 84 -23.96 5.53 13.19
N LYS A 85 -23.03 6.21 13.86
CA LYS A 85 -22.39 7.43 13.34
C LYS A 85 -21.72 7.21 11.97
N ALA A 86 -21.02 6.09 11.81
CA ALA A 86 -20.38 5.75 10.54
C ALA A 86 -21.40 5.57 9.40
N LYS A 87 -22.54 4.92 9.69
CA LYS A 87 -23.63 4.66 8.72
C LYS A 87 -24.45 5.89 8.38
N GLU A 88 -24.73 6.75 9.35
CA GLU A 88 -25.54 7.95 9.18
C GLU A 88 -24.79 9.11 8.49
N THR A 89 -23.48 8.97 8.33
CA THR A 89 -22.65 9.96 7.63
C THR A 89 -23.10 10.09 6.16
N LYS A 90 -23.53 11.29 5.76
CA LYS A 90 -23.94 11.56 4.39
C LYS A 90 -22.75 11.53 3.44
N MET A 91 -22.92 10.88 2.29
CA MET A 91 -21.88 10.78 1.25
C MET A 91 -21.45 12.14 0.71
N ALA A 92 -22.36 13.12 0.67
CA ALA A 92 -22.06 14.48 0.22
C ALA A 92 -21.09 15.23 1.16
N ASP A 93 -20.97 14.80 2.42
CA ASP A 93 -20.06 15.42 3.40
C ASP A 93 -18.65 14.80 3.36
N LEU A 94 -18.43 13.79 2.52
CA LEU A 94 -17.16 13.08 2.39
C LEU A 94 -16.39 13.56 1.17
N LYS A 95 -15.10 13.88 1.36
CA LYS A 95 -14.20 14.18 0.24
C LYS A 95 -13.99 12.97 -0.68
N ASP A 96 -14.00 11.77 -0.10
CA ASP A 96 -13.93 10.48 -0.79
C ASP A 96 -15.15 9.64 -0.35
N PRO A 97 -16.25 9.64 -1.12
CA PRO A 97 -17.48 8.97 -0.76
C PRO A 97 -17.31 7.44 -0.70
N GLN A 98 -17.42 6.90 0.52
CA GLN A 98 -17.40 5.46 0.74
C GLN A 98 -18.33 5.08 1.90
N GLU A 99 -19.19 4.09 1.65
CA GLU A 99 -20.07 3.53 2.68
C GLU A 99 -19.29 2.70 3.70
N ASP A 100 -19.73 2.71 4.96
CA ASP A 100 -19.10 1.90 6.03
C ASP A 100 -19.13 0.40 5.68
N LYS A 101 -20.25 -0.09 5.13
CA LYS A 101 -20.42 -1.49 4.72
C LYS A 101 -19.43 -1.96 3.65
N ALA A 102 -18.83 -1.03 2.90
CA ALA A 102 -17.81 -1.33 1.90
C ALA A 102 -16.39 -1.36 2.50
N ARG A 103 -16.22 -0.89 3.74
CA ARG A 103 -14.94 -0.81 4.46
C ARG A 103 -14.78 -1.92 5.48
N VAL A 104 -15.88 -2.41 6.04
CA VAL A 104 -15.88 -3.44 7.08
C VAL A 104 -16.59 -4.71 6.60
N ILE A 105 -16.11 -5.87 7.04
CA ILE A 105 -16.75 -7.17 6.80
C ILE A 105 -17.73 -7.48 7.94
N LYS A 106 -17.28 -7.28 9.18
CA LYS A 106 -18.09 -7.38 10.40
C LYS A 106 -18.18 -6.00 11.02
N GLU A 107 -19.38 -5.47 11.19
CA GLU A 107 -19.58 -4.07 11.61
C GLU A 107 -18.96 -3.76 12.98
N GLU A 108 -18.90 -4.75 13.88
CA GLU A 108 -18.23 -4.63 15.18
C GLU A 108 -16.72 -4.37 15.05
N TRP A 109 -16.07 -4.83 13.97
CA TRP A 109 -14.63 -4.80 13.82
C TRP A 109 -14.21 -3.85 12.70
N LEU A 110 -13.50 -2.79 13.09
CA LEU A 110 -12.83 -1.90 12.15
C LEU A 110 -11.34 -2.18 12.17
N VAL A 111 -10.81 -2.52 11.00
CA VAL A 111 -9.38 -2.78 10.79
C VAL A 111 -8.91 -1.81 9.72
N VAL A 112 -8.04 -0.88 10.10
CA VAL A 112 -7.53 0.16 9.19
C VAL A 112 -6.01 0.29 9.31
N ILE A 113 -5.35 0.59 8.20
CA ILE A 113 -3.93 0.94 8.22
C ILE A 113 -3.82 2.35 8.79
N GLY A 114 -3.16 2.50 9.94
CA GLY A 114 -2.97 3.74 10.68
C GLY A 114 -1.96 4.70 10.05
N VAL A 115 -2.00 4.84 8.72
CA VAL A 115 -1.09 5.68 7.94
C VAL A 115 -1.92 6.76 7.26
N CYS A 116 -1.73 8.01 7.68
CA CYS A 116 -2.40 9.16 7.10
C CYS A 116 -2.10 9.25 5.61
N THR A 117 -3.14 9.40 4.79
CA THR A 117 -3.03 9.44 3.32
C THR A 117 -2.36 10.69 2.78
N HIS A 118 -2.13 11.71 3.61
CA HIS A 118 -1.37 12.90 3.20
C HIS A 118 0.12 12.56 3.02
N LEU A 119 0.85 12.31 4.11
CA LEU A 119 2.31 12.08 4.09
C LEU A 119 2.76 10.96 5.03
N GLY A 120 1.83 10.09 5.45
CA GLY A 120 2.18 8.86 6.15
C GLY A 120 2.40 8.95 7.66
N CYS A 121 2.14 10.10 8.28
CA CYS A 121 2.09 10.20 9.75
C CYS A 121 1.04 9.26 10.36
N VAL A 122 1.25 8.89 11.63
CA VAL A 122 0.32 8.04 12.38
C VAL A 122 -0.75 8.90 13.06
N PRO A 123 -2.05 8.75 12.74
CA PRO A 123 -3.12 9.47 13.42
C PRO A 123 -3.30 9.00 14.88
N ALA A 124 -3.58 9.92 15.79
CA ALA A 124 -3.90 9.62 17.18
C ALA A 124 -5.40 9.32 17.34
N GLY A 125 -5.74 8.19 17.96
CA GLY A 125 -7.13 7.78 18.22
C GLY A 125 -7.81 8.58 19.32
N GLY A 126 -9.13 8.68 19.25
CA GLY A 126 -9.95 9.40 20.25
C GLY A 126 -9.75 10.92 20.23
N GLN A 127 -9.16 11.45 19.17
CA GLN A 127 -8.88 12.88 19.00
C GLN A 127 -9.53 13.43 17.73
N GLY A 128 -9.72 14.75 17.71
CA GLY A 128 -10.28 15.49 16.58
C GLY A 128 -11.80 15.54 16.55
N ASP A 129 -12.31 16.30 15.58
CA ASP A 129 -13.70 16.77 15.52
C ASP A 129 -14.74 15.69 15.16
N TYR A 130 -14.34 14.45 14.79
CA TYR A 130 -15.23 13.43 14.23
C TYR A 130 -15.19 12.08 14.94
N SER A 131 -14.77 12.05 16.20
CA SER A 131 -14.77 10.83 17.05
C SER A 131 -13.98 9.63 16.50
N GLY A 132 -13.08 9.86 15.55
CA GLY A 132 -12.17 8.85 15.01
C GLY A 132 -10.72 9.15 15.40
N TRP A 133 -9.96 9.64 14.43
CA TRP A 133 -8.53 9.93 14.61
C TRP A 133 -8.16 11.32 14.14
N PHE A 134 -7.10 11.87 14.73
CA PHE A 134 -6.50 13.14 14.35
C PHE A 134 -5.03 12.98 14.00
N CYS A 135 -4.63 13.47 12.82
CA CYS A 135 -3.23 13.52 12.41
C CYS A 135 -2.66 14.92 12.68
N PRO A 136 -1.73 15.06 13.66
CA PRO A 136 -1.21 16.37 14.07
C PRO A 136 -0.27 17.02 13.04
N CYS A 137 0.23 16.27 12.06
CA CYS A 137 1.22 16.77 11.11
C CYS A 137 0.69 17.94 10.27
N HIS A 138 -0.55 17.81 9.76
CA HIS A 138 -1.19 18.84 8.91
C HIS A 138 -2.69 18.98 9.22
N GLY A 139 -3.14 18.51 10.39
CA GLY A 139 -4.51 18.69 10.85
C GLY A 139 -5.55 17.84 10.11
N SER A 140 -5.20 16.62 9.69
CA SER A 140 -6.19 15.72 9.06
C SER A 140 -7.08 15.06 10.13
N HIS A 141 -8.40 15.14 9.96
CA HIS A 141 -9.38 14.51 10.85
C HIS A 141 -10.09 13.36 10.15
N TYR A 142 -10.21 12.25 10.86
CA TYR A 142 -10.85 11.02 10.41
C TYR A 142 -12.04 10.67 11.30
N ASP A 143 -13.11 10.15 10.70
CA ASP A 143 -14.31 9.71 11.42
C ASP A 143 -14.18 8.28 12.01
N THR A 144 -15.26 7.78 12.62
CA THR A 144 -15.33 6.44 13.24
C THR A 144 -15.20 5.27 12.25
N SER A 145 -15.14 5.52 10.94
CA SER A 145 -14.87 4.53 9.87
C SER A 145 -13.47 4.73 9.25
N GLY A 146 -12.69 5.69 9.75
CA GLY A 146 -11.38 6.05 9.23
C GLY A 146 -11.44 6.82 7.91
N ARG A 147 -12.54 7.50 7.61
CA ARG A 147 -12.70 8.32 6.40
C ARG A 147 -12.25 9.75 6.67
N ILE A 148 -11.58 10.36 5.70
CA ILE A 148 -11.13 11.75 5.79
C ILE A 148 -12.33 12.70 5.79
N ARG A 149 -12.34 13.62 6.76
CA ARG A 149 -13.39 14.65 6.92
C ARG A 149 -12.84 16.05 6.68
N LYS A 150 -11.66 16.32 7.24
CA LYS A 150 -10.98 17.63 7.21
C LYS A 150 -9.48 17.41 7.11
N GLY A 151 -8.76 18.36 6.53
CA GLY A 151 -7.32 18.28 6.27
C GLY A 151 -6.93 18.89 4.94
#